data_AF-A0A356BAQ4-F1
#
_entry.id   AF-A0A356BAQ4-F1
#
_cell.length_a   1.000
_cell.length_b   1.000
_cell.length_c   1.000
_cell.angle_alpha   90.00
_cell.angle_beta   90.00
_cell.angle_gamma   90.00
#
_symmetry.space_group_name_H-M   'P 1'
#
loop_
_entity.id
_entity.type
_entity.pdbx_description
1 polymer ?
#
loop_
_entity_poly.entity_id
_entity_poly.type
_entity_poly.pdbx_seq_one_letter_code
_entity_poly.pdbx_strand_id
1 'polypeptide(L)'
;MKFELDTTDGKARRGRLIFERGVVETPAFMPVGTYGTVKGMTPEELEATGAQICLGNTFHLMLRPGTEIVKKHGDLHDFMHWHKPILTDSGGFQVFSLGELRKITEEGVKFRSPLNGERIMLTPERSMEVQRDLGSDIVMIFDECTP
;
A
#
# COMPACT_ATOMS: atom_id res chain seq x y z
N MET A 1 13.32 -8.79 -4.61
CA MET A 1 13.64 -7.39 -4.98
C MET A 1 15.14 -7.17 -4.89
N LYS A 2 15.73 -6.48 -5.88
CA LYS A 2 17.15 -6.06 -5.88
C LYS A 2 17.21 -4.54 -6.07
N PHE A 3 18.05 -3.86 -5.30
CA PHE A 3 18.36 -2.44 -5.51
C PHE A 3 19.75 -2.30 -6.13
N GLU A 4 19.87 -1.48 -7.18
CA GLU A 4 21.13 -1.14 -7.84
C GLU A 4 21.32 0.38 -7.81
N LEU A 5 22.52 0.81 -7.42
CA LEU A 5 22.93 2.22 -7.46
C LEU A 5 23.72 2.45 -8.75
N ASP A 6 23.23 3.33 -9.61
CA ASP A 6 23.85 3.63 -10.91
C ASP A 6 24.92 4.71 -10.76
N THR A 7 24.57 5.84 -10.11
CA THR A 7 25.50 6.95 -9.88
C THR A 7 25.05 7.84 -8.73
N THR A 8 25.94 8.75 -8.30
CA THR A 8 25.71 9.70 -7.22
C THR A 8 26.19 11.09 -7.59
N ASP A 9 25.48 12.12 -7.12
CA ASP A 9 25.93 13.51 -7.13
C ASP A 9 25.70 14.12 -5.74
N GLY A 10 26.78 14.29 -4.98
CA GLY A 10 26.69 14.63 -3.56
C GLY A 10 25.87 13.60 -2.76
N LYS A 11 24.69 14.02 -2.26
CA LYS A 11 23.73 13.14 -1.55
C LYS A 11 22.68 12.53 -2.47
N ALA A 12 22.55 13.01 -3.71
CA ALA A 12 21.59 12.49 -4.68
C ALA A 12 22.06 11.13 -5.21
N ARG A 13 21.09 10.22 -5.41
CA ARG A 13 21.33 8.84 -5.83
C ARG A 13 20.43 8.53 -7.00
N ARG A 14 21.02 8.13 -8.13
CA ARG A 14 20.31 7.53 -9.25
C ARG A 14 20.48 6.02 -9.13
N GLY A 15 19.39 5.28 -9.18
CA GLY A 15 19.44 3.81 -9.15
C GLY A 15 18.13 3.21 -9.60
N ARG A 16 17.96 1.91 -9.40
CA ARG A 16 16.74 1.19 -9.79
C ARG A 16 16.40 0.08 -8.80
N LEU A 17 15.10 -0.13 -8.60
CA LEU A 17 14.55 -1.29 -7.90
C LEU A 17 14.05 -2.29 -8.93
N ILE A 18 14.49 -3.53 -8.83
CA ILE A 18 14.16 -4.61 -9.75
C ILE A 18 13.25 -5.59 -9.02
N PHE A 19 12.03 -5.72 -9.54
CA PHE A 19 11.00 -6.67 -9.12
C PHE A 19 10.74 -7.67 -10.25
N GLU A 20 10.04 -8.76 -9.94
CA GLU A 20 9.57 -9.70 -10.97
C GLU A 20 8.58 -9.03 -11.93
N ARG A 21 7.77 -8.09 -11.42
CA ARG A 21 6.75 -7.35 -12.18
C ARG A 21 7.26 -6.10 -12.89
N GLY A 22 8.55 -5.77 -12.78
CA GLY A 22 9.12 -4.62 -13.48
C GLY A 22 10.25 -3.91 -12.75
N VAL A 23 10.74 -2.84 -13.37
CA VAL A 23 11.83 -2.01 -12.85
C VAL A 23 11.29 -0.62 -12.51
N VAL A 24 11.67 -0.12 -11.35
CA VAL A 24 11.36 1.23 -10.87
C VAL A 24 12.64 2.04 -10.80
N GLU A 25 12.73 3.08 -11.62
CA GLU A 25 13.83 4.03 -11.60
C GLU A 25 13.71 4.96 -10.38
N THR A 26 14.83 5.18 -9.68
CA THR A 26 14.89 6.04 -8.48
C THR A 26 15.77 7.27 -8.76
N PRO A 27 15.37 8.48 -8.29
CA PRO A 27 14.23 8.78 -7.42
C PRO A 27 12.87 8.57 -8.07
N ALA A 28 11.93 7.97 -7.34
CA ALA A 28 10.60 7.60 -7.83
C ALA A 28 9.52 8.40 -7.11
N PHE A 29 8.46 8.77 -7.84
CA PHE A 29 7.21 9.26 -7.28
C PHE A 29 6.14 8.18 -7.43
N MET A 30 5.38 7.93 -6.37
CA MET A 30 4.33 6.90 -6.35
C MET A 30 2.95 7.55 -6.29
N PRO A 31 2.15 7.48 -7.38
CA PRO A 31 0.75 7.88 -7.35
C PRO A 31 -0.03 7.03 -6.33
N VAL A 32 -0.87 7.69 -5.54
CA VAL A 32 -1.62 7.03 -4.46
C VAL A 32 -2.97 6.55 -4.96
N GLY A 33 -3.20 5.24 -4.84
CA GLY A 33 -4.44 4.56 -5.10
C GLY A 33 -5.21 4.26 -3.81
N THR A 34 -6.44 4.76 -3.73
CA THR A 34 -7.36 4.48 -2.63
C THR A 34 -8.51 3.65 -3.16
N TYR A 35 -8.87 2.56 -2.49
CA TYR A 35 -9.90 1.61 -2.95
C TYR A 35 -9.58 0.94 -4.30
N GLY A 36 -8.30 0.69 -4.60
CA GLY A 36 -7.89 -0.03 -5.81
C GLY A 36 -7.95 0.81 -7.08
N THR A 37 -7.87 2.14 -6.96
CA THR A 37 -7.80 3.05 -8.12
C THR A 37 -7.03 4.31 -7.75
N VAL A 38 -6.24 4.84 -8.69
CA VAL A 38 -5.80 6.25 -8.63
C VAL A 38 -6.98 7.10 -9.06
N LYS A 39 -7.34 8.10 -8.27
CA LYS A 39 -8.60 8.82 -8.46
C LYS A 39 -8.57 9.65 -9.75
N GLY A 40 -9.54 9.40 -10.63
CA GLY A 40 -9.72 10.16 -11.87
C GLY A 40 -8.82 9.72 -13.02
N MET A 41 -8.21 8.54 -12.93
CA MET A 41 -7.37 7.98 -13.98
C MET A 41 -7.66 6.49 -14.15
N THR A 42 -7.65 5.99 -15.38
CA THR A 42 -7.57 4.55 -15.65
C THR A 42 -6.13 4.05 -15.43
N PRO A 43 -5.91 2.74 -15.25
CA PRO A 43 -4.56 2.18 -15.17
C PRO A 43 -3.70 2.51 -16.41
N GLU A 44 -4.29 2.55 -17.59
CA GLU A 44 -3.61 2.87 -18.84
C GLU A 44 -3.20 4.34 -18.90
N GLU A 45 -4.06 5.26 -18.43
CA GLU A 45 -3.71 6.68 -18.30
C GLU A 45 -2.58 6.87 -17.29
N LEU A 46 -2.63 6.15 -16.16
CA LEU A 46 -1.59 6.17 -15.15
C LEU A 46 -0.25 5.67 -15.73
N GLU A 47 -0.27 4.58 -16.47
CA GLU A 47 0.90 4.05 -17.17
C GLU A 47 1.45 5.06 -18.18
N ALA A 48 0.58 5.73 -18.94
CA ALA A 48 0.99 6.74 -19.92
C ALA A 48 1.70 7.96 -19.30
N THR A 49 1.51 8.22 -18.00
CA THR A 49 2.30 9.27 -17.30
C THR A 49 3.76 8.88 -17.07
N GLY A 50 4.13 7.62 -17.29
CA GLY A 50 5.44 7.09 -16.95
C GLY A 50 5.54 6.53 -15.53
N ALA A 51 4.43 6.40 -14.81
CA ALA A 51 4.41 5.75 -13.50
C ALA A 51 4.91 4.29 -13.63
N GLN A 52 5.88 3.95 -12.77
CA GLN A 52 6.50 2.62 -12.72
C GLN A 52 6.07 1.81 -11.48
N ILE A 53 5.48 2.50 -10.51
CA ILE A 53 5.00 1.93 -9.25
C ILE A 53 3.88 2.84 -8.72
N CYS A 54 2.92 2.26 -8.01
CA CYS A 54 1.89 3.00 -7.29
C CYS A 54 1.82 2.57 -5.82
N LEU A 55 1.15 3.38 -5.00
CA LEU A 55 0.91 3.10 -3.59
C LEU A 55 -0.55 2.70 -3.39
N GLY A 56 -0.81 1.49 -2.87
CA GLY A 56 -2.13 1.02 -2.46
C GLY A 56 -2.36 1.27 -0.97
N ASN A 57 -3.54 1.80 -0.63
CA ASN A 57 -3.91 2.02 0.76
C ASN A 57 -4.55 0.75 1.39
N THR A 58 -3.81 0.09 2.27
CA THR A 58 -4.20 -1.15 2.95
C THR A 58 -5.41 -0.94 3.84
N PHE A 59 -5.46 0.16 4.59
CA PHE A 59 -6.57 0.44 5.50
C PHE A 59 -7.91 0.49 4.74
N HIS A 60 -7.95 1.23 3.64
CA HIS A 60 -9.17 1.35 2.84
C HIS A 60 -9.54 0.03 2.16
N LEU A 61 -8.57 -0.65 1.53
CA LEU A 61 -8.78 -1.91 0.82
C LEU A 61 -9.27 -3.05 1.73
N MET A 62 -8.75 -3.12 2.97
CA MET A 62 -9.18 -4.10 3.98
C MET A 62 -10.64 -3.89 4.39
N LEU A 63 -11.12 -2.65 4.44
CA LEU A 63 -12.50 -2.32 4.82
C LEU A 63 -13.47 -2.44 3.63
N ARG A 64 -13.03 -2.03 2.45
CA ARG A 64 -13.80 -2.07 1.22
C ARG A 64 -12.86 -2.14 0.01
N PRO A 65 -13.04 -3.09 -0.90
CA PRO A 65 -14.05 -4.15 -0.92
C PRO A 65 -13.81 -5.26 0.12
N GLY A 66 -12.66 -5.24 0.82
CA GLY A 66 -12.21 -6.32 1.70
C GLY A 66 -11.27 -7.27 0.96
N THR A 67 -10.27 -7.79 1.67
CA THR A 67 -9.22 -8.65 1.07
C THR A 67 -9.80 -9.91 0.43
N GLU A 68 -10.85 -10.49 1.01
CA GLU A 68 -11.50 -11.69 0.46
C GLU A 68 -12.13 -11.47 -0.92
N ILE A 69 -12.59 -10.23 -1.22
CA ILE A 69 -13.11 -9.91 -2.55
C ILE A 69 -11.96 -9.74 -3.54
N VAL A 70 -10.88 -9.08 -3.13
CA VAL A 70 -9.68 -8.91 -3.96
C VAL A 70 -9.09 -10.28 -4.32
N LYS A 71 -8.95 -11.19 -3.35
CA LYS A 71 -8.45 -12.56 -3.56
C LYS A 71 -9.26 -13.39 -4.55
N LYS A 72 -10.58 -13.17 -4.61
CA LYS A 72 -11.45 -13.84 -5.60
C LYS A 72 -11.14 -13.42 -7.04
N HIS A 73 -10.47 -12.29 -7.23
CA HIS A 73 -10.03 -11.80 -8.53
C HIS A 73 -8.56 -12.07 -8.81
N GLY A 74 -7.86 -12.80 -7.93
CA GLY A 74 -6.40 -12.95 -7.97
C GLY A 74 -5.76 -12.17 -6.83
N ASP A 75 -5.11 -11.06 -7.16
CA ASP A 75 -4.56 -10.11 -6.20
C ASP A 75 -5.00 -8.66 -6.52
N LEU A 76 -4.37 -7.66 -5.87
CA LEU A 76 -4.70 -6.27 -6.13
C LEU A 76 -4.36 -5.85 -7.56
N HIS A 77 -3.26 -6.38 -8.14
CA HIS A 77 -2.85 -6.09 -9.53
C HIS A 77 -3.94 -6.52 -10.50
N ASP A 78 -4.48 -7.73 -10.34
CA ASP A 78 -5.57 -8.24 -11.17
C ASP A 78 -6.87 -7.44 -10.94
N PHE A 79 -7.17 -7.14 -9.69
CA PHE A 79 -8.38 -6.41 -9.32
C PHE A 79 -8.42 -4.98 -9.89
N MET A 80 -7.28 -4.29 -9.94
CA MET A 80 -7.19 -2.91 -10.44
C MET A 80 -6.64 -2.80 -11.87
N HIS A 81 -6.35 -3.91 -12.54
CA HIS A 81 -5.73 -3.96 -13.87
C HIS A 81 -4.40 -3.17 -13.94
N TRP A 82 -3.55 -3.31 -12.91
CA TRP A 82 -2.24 -2.68 -12.85
C TRP A 82 -1.15 -3.74 -12.76
N HIS A 83 -0.36 -3.90 -13.82
CA HIS A 83 0.62 -4.99 -13.93
C HIS A 83 2.06 -4.61 -13.55
N LYS A 84 2.26 -3.42 -12.96
CA LYS A 84 3.57 -2.96 -12.48
C LYS A 84 3.64 -3.04 -10.94
N PRO A 85 4.80 -2.83 -10.32
CA PRO A 85 4.93 -2.90 -8.87
C PRO A 85 3.91 -2.06 -8.09
N ILE A 86 3.49 -2.59 -6.94
CA ILE A 86 2.65 -1.92 -5.95
C ILE A 86 3.36 -1.91 -4.60
N LEU A 87 3.43 -0.74 -3.96
CA LEU A 87 3.73 -0.62 -2.54
C LEU A 87 2.42 -0.52 -1.78
N THR A 88 2.25 -1.28 -0.71
CA THR A 88 1.13 -1.06 0.23
C THR A 88 1.61 -0.43 1.51
N ASP A 89 0.87 0.55 2.02
CA ASP A 89 1.10 1.07 3.35
C ASP A 89 0.63 0.07 4.43
N SER A 90 1.03 0.28 5.69
CA SER A 90 0.70 -0.65 6.76
C SER A 90 -0.71 -0.46 7.34
N GLY A 91 -1.33 0.68 7.04
CA GLY A 91 -2.55 1.18 7.67
C GLY A 91 -2.32 1.91 9.01
N GLY A 92 -1.08 1.94 9.52
CA GLY A 92 -0.74 2.55 10.81
C GLY A 92 -1.09 4.04 10.87
N PHE A 93 -0.74 4.79 9.83
CA PHE A 93 -1.05 6.22 9.76
C PHE A 93 -2.55 6.53 9.70
N GLN A 94 -3.35 5.74 9.00
CA GLN A 94 -4.80 5.94 8.92
C GLN A 94 -5.46 5.63 10.24
N VAL A 95 -4.99 4.60 10.95
CA VAL A 95 -5.42 4.37 12.32
C VAL A 95 -5.01 5.54 13.21
N PHE A 96 -3.80 6.09 13.02
CA PHE A 96 -3.35 7.29 13.71
C PHE A 96 -4.20 8.55 13.39
N SER A 97 -4.80 8.67 12.21
CA SER A 97 -5.64 9.83 11.88
C SER A 97 -7.07 9.74 12.45
N LEU A 98 -7.50 8.58 12.95
CA LEU A 98 -8.84 8.39 13.56
C LEU A 98 -9.02 9.00 14.96
N GLY A 99 -7.97 9.60 15.55
CA GLY A 99 -8.05 10.30 16.84
C GLY A 99 -8.64 9.45 17.97
N GLU A 100 -9.67 9.96 18.65
CA GLU A 100 -10.33 9.31 19.80
C GLU A 100 -11.02 7.97 19.48
N LEU A 101 -11.19 7.63 18.19
CA LEU A 101 -11.86 6.40 17.77
C LEU A 101 -10.98 5.15 17.85
N ARG A 102 -9.73 5.29 18.34
CA ARG A 102 -8.78 4.17 18.49
C ARG A 102 -8.37 3.94 19.94
N LYS A 103 -7.97 2.70 20.24
CA LYS A 103 -7.27 2.30 21.46
C LYS A 103 -6.03 1.50 21.06
N ILE A 104 -4.85 2.06 21.34
CA ILE A 104 -3.55 1.42 21.10
C ILE A 104 -3.20 0.55 22.32
N THR A 105 -2.70 -0.64 22.05
CA THR A 105 -2.18 -1.61 23.02
C THR A 105 -0.95 -2.28 22.42
N GLU A 106 -0.16 -2.99 23.23
CA GLU A 106 0.99 -3.78 22.73
C GLU A 106 0.56 -4.82 21.67
N GLU A 107 -0.65 -5.37 21.80
CA GLU A 107 -1.26 -6.31 20.83
C GLU A 107 -1.49 -5.67 19.44
N GLY A 108 -1.66 -4.35 19.37
CA GLY A 108 -2.08 -3.63 18.17
C GLY A 108 -3.13 -2.57 18.48
N VAL A 109 -3.88 -2.16 17.45
CA VAL A 109 -4.84 -1.06 17.55
C VAL A 109 -6.28 -1.51 17.32
N LYS A 110 -7.13 -1.24 18.31
CA LYS A 110 -8.59 -1.44 18.23
C LYS A 110 -9.24 -0.14 17.77
N PHE A 111 -10.03 -0.16 16.70
CA PHE A 111 -10.76 1.01 16.23
C PHE A 111 -12.15 0.64 15.72
N ARG A 112 -12.99 1.64 15.48
CA ARG A 112 -14.27 1.46 14.80
C ARG A 112 -14.14 1.79 13.32
N SER A 113 -14.61 0.90 12.46
CA SER A 113 -14.70 1.11 11.03
C SER A 113 -15.48 2.41 10.73
N PRO A 114 -14.92 3.36 9.97
CA PRO A 114 -15.65 4.56 9.57
C PRO A 114 -16.79 4.26 8.59
N LEU A 115 -16.86 3.05 8.02
CA LEU A 115 -17.89 2.66 7.04
C LEU A 115 -19.18 2.19 7.70
N ASN A 116 -19.09 1.41 8.78
CA ASN A 116 -20.23 0.71 9.40
C ASN A 116 -20.19 0.67 10.94
N GLY A 117 -19.14 1.21 11.57
CA GLY A 117 -18.99 1.23 13.02
C GLY A 117 -18.54 -0.09 13.67
N GLU A 118 -18.23 -1.11 12.86
CA GLU A 118 -17.73 -2.40 13.33
C GLU A 118 -16.40 -2.24 14.08
N ARG A 119 -16.19 -3.03 15.13
CA ARG A 119 -14.94 -3.01 15.90
C ARG A 119 -13.91 -3.88 15.20
N ILE A 120 -12.78 -3.28 14.84
CA ILE A 120 -11.69 -3.93 14.11
C ILE A 120 -10.44 -3.89 14.95
N MET A 121 -9.68 -4.98 14.90
CA MET A 121 -8.36 -5.10 15.49
C MET A 121 -7.31 -5.19 14.39
N LEU A 122 -6.38 -4.25 14.35
CA LEU A 122 -5.24 -4.29 13.45
C LEU A 122 -3.96 -4.51 14.26
N THR A 123 -3.37 -5.68 14.09
CA THR A 123 -2.09 -6.09 14.69
C THR A 123 -1.01 -6.10 13.60
N PRO A 124 0.29 -6.15 13.97
CA PRO A 124 1.36 -6.36 12.99
C PRO A 124 1.13 -7.57 12.08
N GLU A 125 0.74 -8.71 12.66
CA GLU A 125 0.47 -9.95 11.92
C GLU A 125 -0.68 -9.77 10.93
N ARG A 126 -1.77 -9.12 11.38
CA ARG A 126 -2.92 -8.86 10.51
C ARG A 126 -2.56 -7.90 9.37
N SER A 127 -1.75 -6.87 9.63
CA SER A 127 -1.26 -5.96 8.59
C SER A 127 -0.42 -6.71 7.54
N MET A 128 0.47 -7.60 7.99
CA MET A 128 1.28 -8.43 7.08
C MET A 128 0.43 -9.40 6.27
N GLU A 129 -0.57 -10.03 6.90
CA GLU A 129 -1.52 -10.93 6.23
C GLU A 129 -2.30 -10.21 5.15
N VAL A 130 -2.87 -9.04 5.47
CA VAL A 130 -3.64 -8.23 4.51
C VAL A 130 -2.77 -7.80 3.33
N GLN A 131 -1.56 -7.29 3.57
CA GLN A 131 -0.67 -6.84 2.49
C GLN A 131 -0.19 -8.00 1.61
N ARG A 132 -0.02 -9.20 2.18
CA ARG A 132 0.25 -10.43 1.43
C ARG A 132 -0.94 -10.83 0.57
N ASP A 133 -2.14 -10.80 1.12
CA ASP A 133 -3.38 -11.14 0.41
C ASP A 133 -3.68 -10.15 -0.73
N LEU A 134 -3.22 -8.91 -0.61
CA LEU A 134 -3.27 -7.91 -1.68
C LEU A 134 -2.20 -8.12 -2.76
N GLY A 135 -1.22 -9.01 -2.58
CA GLY A 135 -0.19 -9.30 -3.59
C GLY A 135 0.91 -8.24 -3.73
N SER A 136 1.11 -7.40 -2.72
CA SER A 136 1.99 -6.24 -2.74
C SER A 136 3.47 -6.58 -2.97
N ASP A 137 4.17 -5.81 -3.81
CA ASP A 137 5.59 -6.00 -4.12
C ASP A 137 6.52 -5.39 -3.06
N ILE A 138 6.07 -4.29 -2.44
CA ILE A 138 6.71 -3.68 -1.27
C ILE A 138 5.67 -3.62 -0.14
N VAL A 139 5.99 -4.29 0.96
CA VAL A 139 5.15 -4.38 2.17
C VAL A 139 5.74 -3.47 3.24
N MET A 140 4.94 -2.57 3.78
CA MET A 140 5.36 -1.70 4.88
C MET A 140 5.02 -2.33 6.22
N ILE A 141 6.00 -2.39 7.13
CA ILE A 141 5.78 -2.88 8.49
C ILE A 141 4.71 -2.08 9.21
N PHE A 142 3.95 -2.73 10.09
CA PHE A 142 3.00 -2.02 10.94
C PHE A 142 3.73 -1.22 12.02
N ASP A 143 3.42 0.06 12.08
CA ASP A 143 4.08 1.04 12.91
C ASP A 143 3.09 1.95 13.63
N GLU A 144 3.54 2.53 14.74
CA GLU A 144 2.82 3.59 15.44
C GLU A 144 3.46 4.94 15.09
N CYS A 145 2.71 5.80 14.40
CA CYS A 145 3.15 7.16 14.16
C CYS A 145 3.14 7.95 15.47
N THR A 146 4.29 8.49 15.86
CA THR A 146 4.42 9.35 17.04
C THR A 146 3.69 10.69 16.83
N PRO A 147 2.99 11.22 17.85
CA PRO A 147 2.30 12.52 17.77
C PRO A 147 3.20 13.71 17.44
#